data_AF-A0A448MK74-F1
#
_entry.id   AF-A0A448MK74-F1
#
_cell.length_a   1.000
_cell.length_b   1.000
_cell.length_c   1.000
_cell.angle_alpha   90.00
_cell.angle_beta   90.00
_cell.angle_gamma   90.00
#
_symmetry.space_group_name_H-M   'P 1'
#
loop_
_entity.id
_entity.type
_entity.pdbx_description
1 polymer ?
#
loop_
_entity_poly.entity_id
_entity_poly.type
_entity_poly.pdbx_seq_one_letter_code
_entity_poly.pdbx_strand_id
1 'polypeptide(L)'
;MLGLPTPIIGLIIAVFVLVVLVLRTRVHAFIAMLIASSIAGLIGGMSVNDTLGAITKGFGGTLGGIGIVIGLGVMMGSVLEVSGAAEKMAFSFIKFLGKRKKNGLSQ
;
A
#
# COMPACT_ATOMS: atom_id res chain seq x y z
N MET A 1 30.17 24.73 -2.28
CA MET A 1 30.51 23.38 -1.77
C MET A 1 29.50 22.92 -0.71
N LEU A 2 28.19 22.94 -1.00
CA LEU A 2 27.24 22.02 -0.36
C LEU A 2 27.02 20.89 -1.37
N GLY A 3 27.77 19.81 -1.22
CA GLY A 3 27.79 18.65 -2.13
C GLY A 3 26.56 17.74 -1.99
N LEU A 4 25.36 18.31 -1.90
CA LEU A 4 24.13 17.53 -1.97
C LEU A 4 23.64 17.52 -3.42
N PRO A 5 23.75 16.39 -4.14
CA PRO A 5 23.20 16.30 -5.49
C PRO A 5 21.68 16.59 -5.41
N THR A 6 21.21 17.48 -6.29
CA THR A 6 19.79 17.85 -6.49
C THR A 6 18.78 16.70 -6.37
N PRO A 7 19.04 15.46 -6.82
CA PRO A 7 18.14 14.33 -6.61
C PRO A 7 17.89 13.97 -5.14
N ILE A 8 18.86 14.14 -4.23
CA ILE A 8 18.69 13.80 -2.81
C ILE A 8 17.71 14.76 -2.14
N ILE A 9 17.78 16.05 -2.48
CA ILE A 9 16.87 17.07 -1.97
C ILE A 9 15.45 16.80 -2.49
N GLY A 10 15.31 16.49 -3.79
CA GLY A 10 14.04 16.09 -4.40
C GLY A 10 13.43 14.85 -3.75
N LEU A 11 14.26 13.85 -3.42
CA LEU A 11 13.83 12.64 -2.74
C LEU A 11 13.30 12.93 -1.33
N ILE A 12 14.02 13.72 -0.53
CA ILE A 12 13.61 14.07 0.84
C ILE A 12 12.26 14.80 0.81
N ILE A 13 12.09 15.75 -0.10
CA ILE A 13 10.82 16.48 -0.27
C ILE A 13 9.70 15.53 -0.69
N ALA A 14 9.94 14.66 -1.67
CA ALA A 14 8.93 13.72 -2.16
C ALA A 14 8.48 12.72 -1.08
N VAL A 15 9.41 12.17 -0.30
CA VAL A 15 9.09 11.26 0.82
C VAL A 15 8.29 12.01 1.89
N PHE A 16 8.69 13.23 2.24
CA PHE A 16 7.94 14.04 3.20
C PHE A 16 6.50 14.29 2.72
N VAL A 17 6.33 14.68 1.45
CA VAL A 17 5.01 14.88 0.83
C VAL A 17 4.20 13.60 0.81
N LEU A 18 4.79 12.46 0.45
CA LEU A 18 4.14 11.15 0.46
C LEU A 18 3.60 10.80 1.86
N VAL A 19 4.46 10.89 2.88
CA VAL A 19 4.11 10.56 4.26
C VAL A 19 3.00 11.46 4.77
N VAL A 20 3.08 12.78 4.50
CA VAL A 20 2.03 13.72 4.90
C VAL A 20 0.72 13.43 4.17
N LEU A 21 0.76 13.14 2.87
CA LEU A 21 -0.46 12.82 2.11
C LEU A 21 -1.15 11.56 2.62
N VAL A 22 -0.39 10.51 2.94
CA VAL A 22 -0.94 9.23 3.39
C VAL A 22 -1.46 9.32 4.83
N LEU A 23 -0.76 10.03 5.71
CA LEU A 23 -1.12 10.10 7.12
C LEU A 23 -2.20 11.14 7.41
N ARG A 24 -2.18 12.28 6.71
CA ARG A 24 -3.08 13.41 7.00
C ARG A 24 -4.28 13.45 6.08
N THR A 25 -4.09 13.13 4.81
CA THR A 25 -5.13 13.24 3.79
C THR A 25 -5.72 11.85 3.62
N ARG A 26 -7.05 11.70 3.62
CA ARG A 26 -7.75 10.40 3.39
C ARG A 26 -7.55 9.86 1.95
N VAL A 27 -6.47 10.24 1.28
CA VAL A 27 -6.15 9.91 -0.11
C VAL A 27 -5.61 8.49 -0.14
N HIS A 28 -6.09 7.70 -1.10
CA HIS A 28 -5.62 6.32 -1.28
C HIS A 28 -4.12 6.32 -1.61
N ALA A 29 -3.36 5.41 -0.98
CA ALA A 29 -1.90 5.34 -1.07
C ALA A 29 -1.35 5.38 -2.51
N PHE A 30 -2.08 4.80 -3.46
CA PHE A 30 -1.72 4.83 -4.88
C PHE A 30 -1.66 6.25 -5.46
N ILE A 31 -2.68 7.08 -5.21
CA ILE A 31 -2.73 8.47 -5.70
C ILE A 31 -1.65 9.30 -5.02
N ALA A 32 -1.45 9.11 -3.72
CA ALA A 32 -0.37 9.78 -2.99
C ALA A 32 1.01 9.44 -3.56
N MET A 33 1.25 8.17 -3.92
CA MET A 33 2.49 7.72 -4.55
C MET A 33 2.71 8.34 -5.93
N LEU A 34 1.67 8.45 -6.77
CA LEU A 34 1.79 9.09 -8.08
C LEU A 34 2.15 10.57 -8.00
N ILE A 35 1.53 11.30 -7.06
CA ILE A 35 1.82 12.72 -6.85
C ILE A 35 3.25 12.89 -6.31
N ALA A 36 3.63 12.11 -5.29
CA ALA A 36 4.97 12.18 -4.70
C ALA A 36 6.06 11.82 -5.71
N SER A 37 5.87 10.77 -6.53
CA SER A 37 6.84 10.36 -7.54
C SER A 37 6.96 11.36 -8.69
N SER A 38 5.85 12.02 -9.06
CA SER A 38 5.85 13.11 -10.04
C SER A 38 6.64 14.32 -9.52
N ILE A 39 6.45 14.71 -8.26
CA ILE A 39 7.23 15.77 -7.61
C ILE A 39 8.72 15.39 -7.53
N ALA A 40 9.03 14.14 -7.19
CA ALA A 40 10.41 13.63 -7.12
C ALA A 40 11.14 13.75 -8.46
N GLY A 41 10.51 13.33 -9.56
CA GLY A 41 11.11 13.39 -10.90
C GLY A 41 11.34 14.81 -11.39
N LEU A 42 10.37 15.70 -11.18
CA LEU A 42 10.47 17.10 -11.58
C LEU A 42 11.54 17.86 -10.78
N ILE A 43 11.59 17.70 -9.46
CA ILE A 43 12.61 18.35 -8.61
C ILE A 43 14.00 17.70 -8.81
N GLY A 44 14.02 16.40 -9.11
CA GLY A 44 15.24 15.66 -9.42
C GLY A 44 15.90 16.05 -10.75
N GLY A 45 15.28 16.91 -11.55
CA GLY A 45 15.81 17.39 -12.82
C GLY A 45 15.57 16.45 -14.01
N MET A 46 14.64 15.50 -13.88
CA MET A 46 14.27 14.60 -14.98
C MET A 46 13.30 15.31 -15.95
N SER A 47 13.34 14.92 -17.23
CA SER A 47 12.32 15.36 -18.18
C SER A 47 10.96 14.77 -17.80
N VAL A 48 9.86 15.36 -18.29
CA VAL A 48 8.50 14.86 -18.03
C VAL A 48 8.34 13.43 -18.55
N ASN A 49 8.87 13.14 -19.74
CA ASN A 49 8.82 11.79 -20.33
C ASN A 49 9.61 10.77 -19.51
N ASP A 50 10.81 11.14 -19.05
CA ASP A 50 11.64 10.24 -18.23
C ASP A 50 11.00 10.00 -16.86
N THR A 51 10.35 11.01 -16.29
CA THR A 51 9.62 10.89 -15.02
C THR A 51 8.46 9.90 -15.18
N LEU A 52 7.63 10.06 -16.21
CA LEU A 52 6.53 9.14 -16.49
C LEU A 52 7.03 7.71 -16.77
N GLY A 53 8.13 7.58 -17.51
CA GLY A 53 8.80 6.31 -17.76
C GLY A 53 9.29 5.65 -16.48
N ALA A 54 9.93 6.40 -15.58
CA ALA A 54 10.42 5.91 -14.29
C ALA A 54 9.28 5.48 -13.36
N ILE A 55 8.18 6.24 -13.30
CA ILE A 55 6.97 5.89 -12.53
C ILE A 55 6.39 4.58 -13.06
N THR A 56 6.17 4.50 -14.38
CA THR A 56 5.56 3.32 -15.01
C THR A 56 6.46 2.09 -14.86
N LYS A 57 7.77 2.24 -15.01
CA LYS A 57 8.73 1.14 -14.86
C LYS A 57 8.83 0.66 -13.41
N GLY A 58 8.92 1.58 -12.44
CA GLY A 58 9.01 1.24 -11.02
C GLY A 58 7.72 0.60 -10.50
N PHE A 59 6.57 1.22 -10.78
CA PHE A 59 5.27 0.69 -10.40
C PHE A 59 4.95 -0.60 -11.14
N GLY A 60 5.19 -0.65 -12.46
CA GLY A 60 4.98 -1.82 -13.30
C GLY A 60 5.85 -3.01 -12.92
N GLY A 61 7.11 -2.80 -12.54
CA GLY A 61 7.97 -3.86 -12.01
C GLY A 61 7.44 -4.43 -10.69
N THR A 62 6.94 -3.56 -9.80
CA THR A 62 6.31 -3.98 -8.54
C THR A 62 5.02 -4.77 -8.81
N LEU A 63 4.11 -4.23 -9.63
CA LEU A 63 2.89 -4.92 -10.04
C LEU A 63 3.17 -6.22 -10.79
N GLY A 64 4.24 -6.31 -11.57
CA GLY A 64 4.65 -7.55 -12.21
C GLY A 64 5.02 -8.62 -11.18
N GLY A 65 5.72 -8.23 -10.11
CA GLY A 65 6.14 -9.14 -9.04
C GLY A 65 5.01 -9.62 -8.12
N ILE A 66 4.12 -8.72 -7.70
CA ILE A 66 3.06 -9.04 -6.72
C ILE A 66 1.65 -9.08 -7.31
N GLY A 67 1.44 -8.63 -8.55
CA GLY A 67 0.11 -8.44 -9.14
C GLY A 67 -0.65 -9.74 -9.36
N ILE A 68 0.02 -10.82 -9.79
CA ILE A 68 -0.62 -12.14 -9.89
C ILE A 68 -1.06 -12.63 -8.51
N VAL A 69 -0.19 -12.48 -7.50
CA VAL A 69 -0.47 -12.90 -6.12
C VAL A 69 -1.67 -12.13 -5.56
N ILE A 70 -1.70 -10.80 -5.75
CA ILE A 70 -2.82 -9.96 -5.34
C ILE A 70 -4.09 -10.35 -6.10
N GLY A 71 -4.02 -10.52 -7.42
CA GLY A 71 -5.17 -10.87 -8.25
C GLY A 71 -5.80 -12.20 -7.85
N LEU A 72 -4.99 -13.25 -7.69
CA LEU A 72 -5.47 -14.55 -7.22
C LEU A 72 -5.99 -14.47 -5.78
N GLY A 73 -5.34 -13.71 -4.91
CA GLY A 73 -5.79 -13.49 -3.53
C GLY A 73 -7.16 -12.82 -3.47
N VAL A 74 -7.41 -11.81 -4.30
CA VAL A 74 -8.71 -11.13 -4.41
C VAL A 74 -9.77 -12.08 -4.97
N MET A 75 -9.48 -12.81 -6.05
CA MET A 75 -10.41 -13.81 -6.60
C MET A 75 -10.78 -14.89 -5.58
N MET A 76 -9.79 -15.42 -4.86
CA MET A 76 -10.02 -16.42 -3.82
C MET A 76 -10.80 -15.83 -2.64
N GLY A 77 -10.50 -14.59 -2.25
CA GLY A 77 -11.28 -13.84 -1.27
C GLY A 77 -12.75 -13.72 -1.65
N SER A 78 -13.05 -13.36 -2.90
CA SER A 78 -14.42 -13.30 -3.42
C SER A 78 -15.11 -14.66 -3.40
N VAL A 79 -14.40 -15.75 -3.77
CA VAL A 79 -14.95 -17.11 -3.68
C VAL A 79 -15.28 -17.50 -2.23
N LEU A 80 -14.44 -17.13 -1.27
CA LEU A 80 -14.69 -17.37 0.16
C LEU A 80 -15.86 -16.55 0.72
N GLU A 81 -16.06 -15.34 0.19
CA GLU A 81 -17.18 -14.47 0.53
C GLU A 81 -18.50 -15.06 0.00
N VAL A 82 -18.59 -15.37 -1.30
CA VAL A 82 -19.83 -15.90 -1.91
C VAL A 82 -20.19 -17.31 -1.44
N SER A 83 -19.21 -18.11 -1.04
CA SER A 83 -19.47 -19.46 -0.46
C SER A 83 -19.92 -19.42 1.00
N GLY A 84 -19.88 -18.25 1.66
CA GLY A 84 -20.16 -18.12 3.09
C GLY A 84 -19.07 -18.73 3.99
N ALA A 85 -17.96 -19.21 3.42
CA ALA A 85 -16.85 -19.77 4.18
C ALA A 85 -16.19 -18.71 5.08
N ALA A 86 -16.05 -17.47 4.58
CA ALA A 86 -15.52 -16.35 5.34
C ALA A 86 -16.36 -16.03 6.60
N GLU A 87 -17.68 -15.98 6.45
CA GLU A 87 -18.61 -15.75 7.55
C GLU A 87 -18.57 -16.89 8.58
N LYS A 88 -18.56 -18.14 8.12
CA LYS A 88 -18.47 -19.32 9.01
C LYS A 88 -17.14 -19.35 9.79
N MET A 89 -16.03 -18.95 9.16
CA MET A 89 -14.75 -18.79 9.84
C MET A 89 -14.84 -17.72 10.94
N ALA A 90 -15.40 -16.54 10.63
CA ALA A 90 -15.57 -15.45 11.61
C ALA A 90 -16.39 -15.91 12.84
N PHE A 91 -17.53 -16.58 12.63
CA PHE A 91 -18.34 -17.11 13.74
C PHE A 91 -17.59 -18.17 14.56
N SER A 92 -16.82 -19.03 13.92
CA SER A 92 -16.01 -20.04 14.61
C SER A 92 -14.94 -19.39 15.50
N PHE A 93 -14.27 -18.34 15.01
CA PHE A 93 -13.31 -17.56 15.80
C PHE A 93 -13.98 -16.89 17.01
N ILE A 94 -15.14 -16.26 16.83
CA ILE A 94 -15.90 -15.65 17.95
C ILE A 94 -16.29 -16.71 18.97
N LYS A 95 -16.78 -17.88 18.54
CA LYS A 95 -17.16 -18.98 19.43
C LYS A 95 -15.97 -19.53 20.19
N PHE A 96 -14.81 -19.65 19.55
CA PHE A 96 -13.58 -20.16 20.16
C PHE A 96 -13.01 -19.18 21.20
N LEU A 97 -12.90 -17.89 20.85
CA LEU A 97 -12.41 -16.85 21.77
C LEU A 97 -13.42 -16.52 22.88
N GLY A 98 -14.72 -16.56 22.58
CA GLY A 98 -15.80 -16.37 23.55
C GLY A 98 -15.88 -17.49 24.59
N LYS A 99 -15.58 -18.74 24.20
CA LYS A 99 -15.44 -19.85 25.16
C LYS A 99 -14.28 -19.65 26.12
N ARG A 100 -13.17 -19.05 25.68
CA ARG A 100 -12.03 -18.72 26.56
C ARG A 100 -12.38 -17.68 27.62
N LYS A 101 -13.29 -16.73 27.34
CA LYS A 101 -13.76 -15.75 28.33
C LYS A 101 -14.67 -16.38 29.40
N LYS A 102 -15.38 -17.45 29.08
CA LYS A 102 -16.34 -18.09 30.01
C LYS A 102 -15.70 -19.12 30.95
N ASN A 103 -14.55 -19.70 30.59
CA ASN A 103 -13.84 -20.69 31.42
C ASN A 103 -12.91 -20.08 32.49
N GLY A 104 -12.84 -18.75 32.61
CA GLY A 104 -12.06 -18.04 33.63
C GLY A 104 -12.88 -17.48 34.80
N LEU A 105 -14.21 -17.68 34.83
CA LEU A 105 -15.11 -17.18 35.89
C LEU A 105 -15.90 -18.30 36.58
N SER A 106 -15.42 -19.55 36.51
CA SER A 106 -15.96 -20.68 37.27
C SER A 106 -14.92 -21.18 38.27
N GLN A 107 -14.38 -20.26 39.06
CA GLN A 107 -13.82 -20.49 40.40
C GLN A 107 -14.46 -19.42 41.29
#